data_AF-A0A9E5FUJ0-F1
#
_entry.id   AF-A0A9E5FUJ0-F1
#
_cell.length_a   1.000
_cell.length_b   1.000
_cell.length_c   1.000
_cell.angle_alpha   90.00
_cell.angle_beta   90.00
_cell.angle_gamma   90.00
#
_symmetry.space_group_name_H-M   'P 1'
#
loop_
_entity.id
_entity.type
_entity.pdbx_description
1 polymer ?
#
loop_
_entity_poly.entity_id
_entity_poly.type
_entity_poly.pdbx_seq_one_letter_code
_entity_poly.pdbx_strand_id
1 'polypeptide(L)'
;MNRALAKFPTAQLRWIEAPVDVSGAYFVRLKQESEPSDRFPKTYVWVDQFNGDILAIKDPFQVPAGEVILDWLHPLHNGEAFGLTGRWLAFGTGLTPLFLLCSGLIRWRQKLKAKNMQR
;
A
#
# COMPACT_ATOMS: atom_id res chain seq x y z
N MET A 1 0.88 23.14 -11.36
CA MET A 1 1.45 22.61 -10.10
C MET A 1 1.00 23.37 -8.85
N ASN A 2 1.19 24.70 -8.74
CA ASN A 2 0.83 25.48 -7.53
C ASN A 2 -0.63 25.34 -7.08
N ARG A 3 -1.56 25.10 -8.01
CA ARG A 3 -2.99 24.92 -7.69
C ARG A 3 -3.30 23.59 -6.97
N ALA A 4 -2.59 22.51 -7.29
CA ALA A 4 -2.75 21.22 -6.60
C ALA A 4 -2.31 21.33 -5.13
N LEU A 5 -1.17 21.99 -4.88
CA LEU A 5 -0.70 22.27 -3.53
C LEU A 5 -1.58 23.30 -2.81
N ALA A 6 -2.14 24.28 -3.51
CA ALA A 6 -3.10 25.21 -2.89
C ALA A 6 -4.38 24.50 -2.41
N LYS A 7 -4.78 23.40 -3.05
CA LYS A 7 -5.92 22.57 -2.60
C LYS A 7 -5.59 21.74 -1.36
N PHE A 8 -4.35 21.27 -1.25
CA PHE A 8 -3.85 20.49 -0.12
C PHE A 8 -2.55 21.11 0.44
N PRO A 9 -2.64 22.27 1.12
CA PRO A 9 -1.46 23.08 1.45
C PRO A 9 -0.50 22.44 2.45
N THR A 10 -1.01 21.53 3.28
CA THR A 10 -0.21 20.77 4.27
C THR A 10 0.25 19.41 3.74
N ALA A 11 -0.19 19.01 2.54
CA ALA A 11 0.17 17.70 1.99
C ALA A 11 1.56 17.71 1.37
N GLN A 12 2.29 16.62 1.56
CA GLN A 12 3.64 16.46 1.02
C GLN A 12 3.57 15.91 -0.40
N LEU A 13 4.30 16.52 -1.33
CA LEU A 13 4.44 15.99 -2.68
C LEU A 13 5.20 14.66 -2.65
N ARG A 14 4.63 13.61 -3.25
CA ARG A 14 5.26 12.28 -3.31
C ARG A 14 5.66 11.87 -4.72
N TRP A 15 4.82 12.19 -5.70
CA TRP A 15 5.07 11.76 -7.06
C TRP A 15 4.41 12.71 -8.05
N ILE A 16 5.05 12.92 -9.20
CA ILE A 16 4.50 13.62 -10.34
C ILE A 16 4.74 12.74 -11.56
N GLU A 17 3.68 12.45 -12.31
CA GLU A 17 3.78 11.85 -13.64
C GLU A 17 3.42 12.92 -14.67
N ALA A 18 4.30 13.08 -15.65
CA ALA A 18 4.04 13.94 -16.78
C ALA A 18 3.12 13.22 -17.79
N PRO A 19 2.26 13.96 -18.50
CA PRO A 19 1.49 13.41 -19.59
C PRO A 19 2.41 12.87 -20.69
N VAL A 20 2.04 11.72 -21.26
CA VAL A 20 2.81 11.05 -22.32
C VAL A 20 2.43 11.60 -23.71
N ASP A 21 1.20 12.11 -23.85
CA ASP A 21 0.68 12.67 -25.10
C ASP A 21 -0.16 13.93 -24.86
N VAL A 22 -0.62 14.53 -25.97
CA VAL A 22 -1.37 15.79 -25.98
C VAL A 22 -2.77 15.70 -25.35
N SER A 23 -3.29 14.50 -25.13
CA SER A 23 -4.56 14.27 -24.41
C SER A 23 -4.37 13.97 -22.93
N GLY A 24 -3.12 13.84 -22.46
CA GLY A 24 -2.79 13.51 -21.10
C GLY A 24 -2.90 14.69 -20.11
N ALA A 25 -2.87 14.34 -18.82
CA ALA A 25 -2.81 15.28 -17.72
C ALA A 25 -1.60 14.98 -16.83
N TYR A 26 -1.12 15.99 -16.11
CA TYR A 26 -0.19 15.74 -15.00
C TYR A 26 -0.93 15.00 -13.89
N PHE A 27 -0.38 13.88 -13.43
CA PHE A 27 -0.85 13.19 -12.25
C PHE A 27 0.06 13.52 -11.07
N VAL A 28 -0.52 14.09 -10.02
CA VAL A 28 0.18 14.49 -8.81
C VAL A 28 -0.32 13.63 -7.66
N ARG A 29 0.59 12.88 -7.03
CA ARG A 29 0.32 12.15 -5.80
C ARG A 29 0.86 12.93 -4.61
N LEU A 30 -0.02 13.19 -3.67
CA LEU A 30 0.25 13.90 -2.42
C LEU A 30 0.06 12.96 -1.23
N LYS A 31 0.66 13.32 -0.10
CA LYS A 31 0.49 12.67 1.21
C LYS A 31 -0.10 13.67 2.19
N GLN A 32 -1.36 13.51 2.55
CA GLN A 32 -1.97 14.23 3.68
C GLN A 32 -1.49 13.61 5.01
N GLU A 33 -1.54 14.38 6.10
CA GLU A 33 -1.01 13.96 7.40
C GLU A 33 -1.69 12.72 7.96
N SER A 34 -3.02 12.66 7.84
CA SER A 34 -3.90 11.60 8.36
C SER A 34 -4.01 10.36 7.48
N GLU A 35 -3.26 10.27 6.37
CA GLU A 35 -3.30 9.09 5.51
C GLU A 35 -2.52 7.91 6.14
N PRO A 36 -3.07 6.69 6.07
CA PRO A 36 -2.47 5.52 6.72
C PRO A 36 -1.20 5.02 6.03
N SER A 37 -1.06 5.28 4.72
CA SER A 37 0.11 4.88 3.95
C SER A 37 1.03 6.06 3.70
N ASP A 38 2.25 5.97 4.22
CA ASP A 38 3.29 6.95 3.92
C ASP A 38 3.95 6.70 2.56
N ARG A 39 4.08 5.41 2.18
CA ARG A 39 4.75 4.99 0.94
C ARG A 39 3.85 5.14 -0.28
N PHE A 40 2.57 4.80 -0.16
CA PHE A 40 1.59 4.87 -1.25
C PHE A 40 0.31 5.58 -0.83
N PRO A 41 0.41 6.89 -0.50
CA PRO A 41 -0.77 7.69 -0.21
C PRO A 41 -1.69 7.78 -1.44
N LYS A 42 -2.93 8.15 -1.17
CA LYS A 42 -4.10 8.02 -2.02
C LYS A 42 -4.75 9.37 -2.36
N THR A 43 -4.13 10.47 -1.93
CA THR A 43 -4.48 11.82 -2.41
C THR A 43 -3.93 12.05 -3.80
N TYR A 44 -4.82 12.11 -4.80
CA TYR A 44 -4.46 12.28 -6.21
C TYR A 44 -5.07 13.54 -6.78
N VAL A 45 -4.29 14.25 -7.59
CA VAL A 45 -4.74 15.43 -8.33
C VAL A 45 -4.31 15.30 -9.77
N TRP A 46 -5.27 15.37 -10.69
CA TRP A 46 -5.01 15.44 -12.13
C TRP A 46 -5.08 16.90 -12.57
N VAL A 47 -4.05 17.37 -13.25
CA VAL A 47 -3.90 18.77 -13.64
C VAL A 47 -3.72 18.87 -15.15
N ASP A 48 -4.52 19.70 -15.80
CA ASP A 48 -4.43 19.99 -17.22
C ASP A 48 -3.03 20.50 -17.57
N GLN A 49 -2.48 19.99 -18.67
CA GLN A 49 -1.10 20.26 -19.05
C GLN A 49 -0.88 21.62 -19.71
N PHE A 50 -1.93 22.26 -20.24
CA PHE A 50 -1.84 23.52 -20.97
C PHE A 50 -2.14 24.72 -20.09
N ASN A 51 -3.22 24.66 -19.31
CA ASN A 51 -3.69 25.80 -18.52
C ASN A 51 -3.50 25.61 -16.99
N GLY A 52 -3.15 24.40 -16.56
CA GLY A 52 -2.92 24.08 -15.15
C GLY A 52 -4.19 23.99 -14.31
N ASP A 53 -5.37 23.88 -14.91
CA ASP A 53 -6.64 23.64 -14.22
C ASP A 53 -6.67 22.25 -13.58
N ILE A 54 -7.39 22.11 -12.48
CA ILE A 54 -7.58 20.81 -11.84
C ILE A 54 -8.70 20.09 -12.57
N LEU A 55 -8.37 18.96 -13.19
CA LEU A 55 -9.32 18.13 -13.94
C LEU A 55 -10.07 17.16 -13.01
N ALA A 56 -9.37 16.59 -12.03
CA ALA A 56 -9.94 15.66 -11.06
C ALA A 56 -9.14 15.64 -9.76
N ILE A 57 -9.82 15.24 -8.68
CA ILE A 57 -9.22 15.00 -7.37
C ILE A 57 -9.78 13.68 -6.84
N LYS A 58 -8.90 12.80 -6.34
CA LYS A 58 -9.27 11.73 -5.42
C LYS A 58 -8.77 12.11 -4.04
N ASP A 59 -9.70 12.37 -3.12
CA ASP A 59 -9.41 12.59 -1.71
C ASP A 59 -9.80 11.32 -0.92
N PRO A 60 -8.85 10.61 -0.29
CA PRO A 60 -9.13 9.36 0.41
C PRO A 60 -10.05 9.52 1.63
N PHE A 61 -10.33 10.75 2.07
CA PHE A 61 -11.31 11.02 3.14
C PHE A 61 -12.73 11.28 2.63
N GLN A 62 -12.93 11.29 1.30
CA GLN A 62 -14.21 11.54 0.64
C GLN A 62 -14.64 10.38 -0.28
N VAL A 63 -13.99 9.23 -0.19
CA VAL A 63 -14.31 8.03 -0.99
C VAL A 63 -15.31 7.11 -0.26
N PRO A 64 -16.05 6.24 -0.98
CA PRO A 64 -16.93 5.26 -0.38
C PRO A 64 -16.18 4.30 0.56
N ALA A 65 -16.89 3.74 1.55
CA ALA A 65 -16.29 2.85 2.55
C ALA A 65 -15.54 1.64 1.96
N GLY A 66 -16.02 1.10 0.83
CA GLY A 66 -15.33 0.00 0.14
C GLY A 66 -13.94 0.42 -0.37
N GLU A 67 -13.79 1.64 -0.87
CA GLU A 67 -12.52 2.17 -1.34
C GLU A 67 -11.59 2.50 -0.18
N VAL A 68 -12.13 2.98 0.96
CA VAL A 68 -11.37 3.13 2.20
C VAL A 68 -10.74 1.79 2.59
N ILE A 69 -11.50 0.70 2.61
CA ILE A 69 -10.97 -0.64 2.94
C ILE A 69 -9.79 -0.99 2.01
N LEU A 70 -9.95 -0.78 0.70
CA LEU A 70 -8.90 -1.07 -0.28
C LEU A 70 -7.65 -0.20 -0.06
N ASP A 71 -7.82 1.08 0.24
CA ASP A 71 -6.73 2.01 0.50
C ASP A 71 -5.94 1.65 1.78
N TRP A 72 -6.59 0.99 2.74
CA TRP A 72 -5.96 0.47 3.97
C TRP A 72 -5.25 -0.89 3.81
N LEU A 73 -5.55 -1.67 2.77
CA LEU A 73 -4.96 -3.01 2.61
C LEU A 73 -3.44 -2.99 2.57
N HIS A 74 -2.85 -2.08 1.79
CA HIS A 74 -1.40 -1.99 1.66
C HIS A 74 -0.70 -1.62 2.99
N PRO A 75 -1.07 -0.52 3.68
CA PRO A 75 -0.38 -0.13 4.91
C PRO A 75 -0.59 -1.12 6.07
N LEU A 76 -1.69 -1.88 6.05
CA LEU A 76 -1.89 -2.99 7.00
C LEU A 76 -1.02 -4.20 6.64
N HIS A 77 -0.98 -4.58 5.36
CA HIS A 77 -0.21 -5.72 4.87
C HIS A 77 1.29 -5.58 5.15
N ASN A 78 1.85 -4.40 4.91
CA ASN A 78 3.27 -4.15 5.17
C ASN A 78 3.56 -3.68 6.60
N GLY A 79 2.52 -3.50 7.42
CA GLY A 79 2.59 -3.07 8.81
C GLY A 79 2.93 -1.59 9.03
N GLU A 80 3.02 -0.77 7.99
CA GLU A 80 3.39 0.64 8.13
C GLU A 80 2.32 1.48 8.83
N ALA A 81 1.05 1.05 8.79
CA ALA A 81 -0.06 1.71 9.50
C ALA A 81 0.20 1.88 11.00
N PHE A 82 0.99 0.97 11.59
CA PHE A 82 1.39 1.00 13.01
C PHE A 82 2.89 1.25 13.20
N GLY A 83 3.54 1.84 12.18
CA GLY A 83 4.96 2.17 12.20
C GLY A 83 5.86 0.96 12.40
N LEU A 84 6.86 1.09 13.28
CA LEU A 84 7.86 0.03 13.51
C LEU A 84 7.24 -1.23 14.12
N THR A 85 6.31 -1.07 15.06
CA THR A 85 5.63 -2.19 15.73
C THR A 85 4.86 -3.04 14.71
N GLY A 86 4.09 -2.40 13.83
CA GLY A 86 3.36 -3.12 12.78
C GLY A 86 4.28 -3.84 11.82
N ARG A 87 5.42 -3.25 11.45
CA ARG A 87 6.43 -3.90 10.60
C ARG A 87 7.03 -5.15 11.24
N TRP A 88 7.30 -5.14 12.55
CA TRP A 88 7.76 -6.34 13.25
C TRP A 88 6.69 -7.44 13.31
N LEU A 89 5.42 -7.06 13.51
CA LEU A 89 4.31 -8.02 13.43
C LEU A 89 4.20 -8.63 12.03
N ALA A 90 4.21 -7.80 10.99
CA ALA A 90 4.20 -8.26 9.60
C ALA A 90 5.36 -9.22 9.31
N PHE A 91 6.58 -8.86 9.73
CA PHE A 91 7.76 -9.73 9.63
C PHE A 91 7.56 -11.07 10.34
N GLY A 92 7.08 -11.06 11.59
CA GLY A 92 6.81 -12.26 12.37
C GLY A 92 5.77 -13.17 11.73
N THR A 93 4.64 -12.61 11.26
CA THR A 93 3.61 -13.37 10.54
C THR A 93 4.13 -13.93 9.22
N GLY A 94 5.06 -13.22 8.55
CA GLY A 94 5.74 -13.70 7.35
C GLY A 94 6.57 -14.96 7.57
N LEU A 95 6.94 -15.30 8.81
CA LEU A 95 7.65 -16.54 9.14
C LEU A 95 6.70 -17.75 9.30
N THR A 96 5.39 -17.54 9.36
CA THR A 96 4.41 -18.62 9.53
C THR A 96 4.50 -19.70 8.43
N PRO A 97 4.63 -19.37 7.12
CA PRO A 97 4.79 -20.40 6.09
C PRO A 97 6.06 -21.25 6.27
N LEU A 98 7.17 -20.64 6.69
CA LEU A 98 8.41 -21.36 6.98
C LEU A 98 8.23 -22.31 8.17
N PHE A 99 7.59 -21.83 9.23
CA PHE A 99 7.24 -22.67 10.38
C PHE A 99 6.36 -23.86 9.98
N LEU A 100 5.32 -23.62 9.18
CA LEU A 100 4.44 -24.67 8.67
C LEU A 100 5.20 -25.68 7.79
N LEU A 101 6.09 -25.22 6.92
CA LEU A 101 6.94 -26.08 6.10
C LEU A 101 7.82 -26.99 6.98
N CYS A 102 8.55 -26.42 7.94
CA CYS A 102 9.42 -27.16 8.84
C CYS A 102 8.62 -28.20 9.65
N SER A 103 7.49 -27.80 10.24
CA SER A 103 6.63 -28.72 11.00
C SER A 103 6.06 -29.84 10.13
N GLY A 104 5.67 -29.55 8.89
CA GLY A 104 5.23 -30.52 7.90
C GLY A 104 6.31 -31.54 7.54
N LEU A 105 7.54 -31.09 7.30
CA LEU A 105 8.69 -31.96 7.02
C LEU A 105 9.03 -32.86 8.21
N ILE A 106 9.01 -32.33 9.44
CA ILE A 106 9.24 -33.12 10.66
C ILE A 106 8.19 -34.23 10.78
N ARG A 107 6.91 -33.88 10.62
CA ARG A 107 5.79 -34.83 10.71
C ARG A 107 5.84 -35.89 9.60
N TRP A 108 6.24 -35.51 8.39
CA TRP A 108 6.44 -36.44 7.29
C TRP A 108 7.56 -37.45 7.60
N ARG A 109 8.71 -36.99 8.10
CA ARG A 109 9.83 -37.87 8.50
C ARG A 109 9.46 -38.83 9.64
N GLN A 110 8.68 -38.37 10.62
CA GLN A 110 8.18 -39.22 11.71
C GLN A 110 7.29 -40.36 11.16
N LYS A 111 6.38 -40.06 10.23
CA LYS A 111 5.53 -41.07 9.59
C LYS A 111 6.32 -42.10 8.79
N LEU A 112 7.35 -41.67 8.06
CA LEU A 112 8.22 -42.58 7.31
C LEU A 112 8.97 -43.56 8.24
N LYS A 113 9.53 -43.07 9.36
CA LYS A 113 10.19 -43.93 10.35
C LYS A 113 9.22 -44.95 10.94
N ALA A 114 8.02 -44.53 11.31
CA ALA A 114 6.99 -45.43 11.87
C ALA A 114 6.62 -46.56 10.88
N LYS A 115 6.47 -46.23 9.59
CA LYS A 115 6.17 -47.23 8.54
C LYS A 115 7.30 -48.24 8.35
N ASN A 116 8.56 -47.80 8.45
CA ASN A 116 9.72 -48.69 8.32
C ASN A 116 9.91 -49.60 9.54
N MET A 117 9.44 -49.22 10.74
CA MET A 117 9.47 -50.09 11.93
C MET A 117 8.34 -51.13 11.95
N GLN A 118 7.30 -50.96 11.12
CA GLN A 118 6.17 -51.89 10.98
C GLN A 118 6.36 -52.91 9.84
N ARG A 119 7.47 -52.81 9.09
CA ARG A 119 7.88 -53.75 8.05
C ARG A 119 8.99 -54.63 8.58
#